data_AF-K9D8M7-F1
#
_entry.id   AF-K9D8M7-F1
#
_cell.length_a   1.000
_cell.length_b   1.000
_cell.length_c   1.000
_cell.angle_alpha   90.00
_cell.angle_beta   90.00
_cell.angle_gamma   90.00
#
_symmetry.space_group_name_H-M   'P 1'
#
loop_
_entity.id
_entity.type
_entity.pdbx_description
1 polymer ?
#
loop_
_entity_poly.entity_id
_entity_poly.type
_entity_poly.pdbx_seq_one_letter_code
_entity_poly.pdbx_strand_id
1 'polypeptide(L)'
;MTHSFFFRWTRLLGGAVLAGALLSGCGYNEFQTKDEATKAAWSEVVNQYQRRADLIPNLVNTVKGYASHESATLEAVTRARAQATSFQITPEVLNNPEAFQKFQQVQGELSGALSRLMMVSEKYPDLKADTSFRDLQSQLEGTENRITVARQRYIASVQDYNVTVRQFPKNLTAMVFGYDTKPSFTVENEKAISTAPTVDFGK
;
A
#
# COMPACT_ATOMS: atom_id res chain seq x y z
N MET A 1 -29.39 -58.52 -19.68
CA MET A 1 -29.50 -57.07 -20.01
C MET A 1 -29.32 -56.13 -18.81
N THR A 2 -29.35 -56.61 -17.57
CA THR A 2 -29.30 -55.79 -16.33
C THR A 2 -27.92 -55.22 -15.97
N HIS A 3 -26.82 -55.85 -16.38
CA HIS A 3 -25.46 -55.39 -16.04
C HIS A 3 -25.04 -54.07 -16.72
N SER A 4 -25.58 -53.74 -17.90
CA SER A 4 -25.21 -52.51 -18.62
C SER A 4 -25.79 -51.24 -18.00
N PHE A 5 -26.96 -51.35 -17.36
CA PHE A 5 -27.64 -50.22 -16.70
C PHE A 5 -26.94 -49.81 -15.42
N PHE A 6 -26.51 -50.78 -14.60
CA PHE A 6 -25.79 -50.51 -13.36
C PHE A 6 -24.45 -49.80 -13.61
N PHE A 7 -23.73 -50.22 -14.67
CA PHE A 7 -22.45 -49.61 -15.06
C PHE A 7 -22.58 -48.19 -15.66
N ARG A 8 -23.71 -47.87 -16.30
CA ARG A 8 -24.02 -46.51 -16.78
C ARG A 8 -24.30 -45.56 -15.63
N TRP A 9 -25.03 -46.02 -14.62
CA TRP A 9 -25.44 -45.18 -13.49
C TRP A 9 -24.27 -44.87 -12.55
N THR A 10 -23.37 -45.82 -12.31
CA THR A 10 -22.14 -45.60 -11.54
C THR A 10 -21.17 -44.64 -12.23
N ARG A 11 -21.06 -44.68 -13.57
CA ARG A 11 -20.27 -43.71 -14.35
C ARG A 11 -20.84 -42.29 -14.30
N LEU A 12 -22.17 -42.15 -14.36
CA LEU A 12 -22.84 -40.86 -14.25
C LEU A 12 -22.72 -40.27 -12.83
N LEU A 13 -22.88 -41.08 -11.79
CA LEU A 13 -22.66 -40.68 -10.40
C LEU A 13 -21.20 -40.29 -10.15
N GLY A 14 -20.24 -41.08 -10.64
CA GLY A 14 -18.82 -40.75 -10.56
C GLY A 14 -18.49 -39.43 -11.26
N GLY A 15 -19.05 -39.20 -12.45
CA GLY A 15 -18.91 -37.94 -13.18
C GLY A 15 -19.53 -36.73 -12.47
N ALA A 16 -20.71 -36.89 -11.86
CA ALA A 16 -21.37 -35.83 -11.10
C ALA A 16 -20.62 -35.47 -9.81
N VAL A 17 -20.08 -36.47 -9.10
CA VAL A 17 -19.23 -36.24 -7.92
C VAL A 17 -17.91 -35.56 -8.31
N LEU A 18 -17.28 -35.99 -9.42
CA LEU A 18 -16.08 -35.32 -9.93
C LEU A 18 -16.37 -33.87 -10.34
N ALA A 19 -17.49 -33.62 -11.04
CA ALA A 19 -17.91 -32.28 -11.43
C ALA A 19 -18.24 -31.40 -10.21
N GLY A 20 -18.92 -31.93 -9.20
CA GLY A 20 -19.20 -31.23 -7.94
C GLY A 20 -17.93 -30.89 -7.15
N ALA A 21 -16.96 -31.81 -7.11
CA ALA A 21 -15.66 -31.59 -6.48
C ALA A 21 -14.80 -30.55 -7.26
N LEU A 22 -14.85 -30.57 -8.59
CA LEU A 22 -14.19 -29.58 -9.44
C LEU A 22 -14.81 -28.19 -9.27
N LEU A 23 -16.14 -28.08 -9.23
CA LEU A 23 -16.86 -26.82 -9.06
C LEU A 23 -16.60 -26.15 -7.70
N SER A 24 -16.42 -26.94 -6.64
CA SER A 24 -16.10 -26.43 -5.29
C SER A 24 -14.61 -26.10 -5.11
N GLY A 25 -13.71 -26.70 -5.90
CA GLY A 25 -12.26 -26.46 -5.87
C GLY A 25 -11.76 -25.30 -6.75
N CYS A 26 -12.60 -24.70 -7.58
CA CYS A 26 -12.21 -23.63 -8.52
C CYS A 26 -11.86 -22.29 -7.85
N GLY A 27 -12.12 -22.11 -6.55
CA GLY A 27 -11.60 -20.95 -5.80
C GLY A 27 -12.31 -19.61 -6.05
N TYR A 28 -13.46 -19.56 -6.74
CA TYR A 28 -14.18 -18.29 -7.00
C TYR A 28 -14.48 -17.49 -5.72
N ASN A 29 -15.08 -18.13 -4.71
CA ASN A 29 -15.39 -17.47 -3.42
C ASN A 29 -14.11 -17.06 -2.66
N GLU A 30 -13.03 -17.80 -2.88
CA GLU A 30 -11.73 -17.49 -2.28
C GLU A 30 -11.13 -16.22 -2.89
N PHE A 31 -11.24 -16.02 -4.21
CA PHE A 31 -10.87 -14.77 -4.86
C PHE A 31 -11.67 -13.58 -4.31
N GLN A 32 -12.99 -13.73 -4.17
CA GLN A 32 -13.84 -12.67 -3.63
C GLN A 32 -13.44 -12.31 -2.19
N THR A 33 -13.22 -13.31 -1.35
CA THR A 33 -12.79 -13.12 0.05
C THR A 33 -11.44 -12.40 0.12
N LYS A 34 -10.46 -12.83 -0.69
CA LYS A 34 -9.11 -12.24 -0.70
C LYS A 34 -9.07 -10.85 -1.34
N ASP A 35 -9.91 -10.58 -2.33
CA ASP A 35 -10.07 -9.26 -2.94
C ASP A 35 -10.61 -8.24 -1.91
N GLU A 36 -11.68 -8.61 -1.18
CA GLU A 36 -12.22 -7.79 -0.11
C GLU A 36 -11.23 -7.59 1.05
N ALA A 37 -10.47 -8.62 1.43
CA ALA A 37 -9.39 -8.48 2.41
C ALA A 37 -8.30 -7.50 1.94
N THR A 38 -7.97 -7.52 0.64
CA THR A 38 -6.99 -6.59 0.05
C THR A 38 -7.52 -5.15 0.04
N LYS A 39 -8.79 -4.95 -0.32
CA LYS A 39 -9.45 -3.63 -0.26
C LYS A 39 -9.51 -3.09 1.17
N ALA A 40 -9.84 -3.93 2.16
CA ALA A 40 -9.86 -3.54 3.55
C ALA A 40 -8.47 -3.11 4.06
N ALA A 41 -7.43 -3.89 3.73
CA ALA A 41 -6.05 -3.53 4.07
C ALA A 41 -5.60 -2.23 3.37
N TRP A 42 -6.04 -2.02 2.13
CA TRP A 42 -5.78 -0.78 1.40
C TRP A 42 -6.45 0.43 2.06
N SER A 43 -7.72 0.33 2.44
CA SER A 43 -8.43 1.40 3.15
C SER A 43 -7.70 1.82 4.43
N GLU A 44 -7.10 0.87 5.15
CA GLU A 44 -6.29 1.18 6.32
C GLU A 44 -5.03 1.99 5.95
N VAL A 45 -4.33 1.62 4.88
CA VAL A 45 -3.19 2.40 4.36
C VAL A 45 -3.62 3.83 4.06
N VAL A 46 -4.73 3.99 3.36
CA VAL A 46 -5.30 5.30 2.99
C VAL A 46 -5.61 6.15 4.21
N ASN A 47 -6.23 5.57 5.23
CA ASN A 47 -6.57 6.27 6.47
C ASN A 47 -5.31 6.84 7.16
N GLN A 48 -4.22 6.07 7.20
CA GLN A 48 -2.98 6.55 7.83
C GLN A 48 -2.29 7.66 7.01
N TYR A 49 -2.30 7.56 5.68
CA TYR A 49 -1.78 8.62 4.83
C TYR A 49 -2.63 9.90 4.89
N GLN A 50 -3.95 9.77 4.98
CA GLN A 50 -4.85 10.90 5.19
C GLN A 50 -4.56 11.60 6.52
N ARG A 51 -4.46 10.83 7.62
CA ARG A 51 -4.08 11.37 8.94
C ARG A 51 -2.78 12.15 8.88
N ARG A 52 -1.76 11.63 8.20
CA ARG A 52 -0.49 12.33 8.00
C ARG A 52 -0.70 13.68 7.32
N ALA A 53 -1.48 13.71 6.24
CA ALA A 53 -1.79 14.93 5.52
C ALA A 53 -2.59 15.95 6.36
N ASP A 54 -3.45 15.49 7.26
CA ASP A 54 -4.27 16.33 8.13
C ASP A 54 -3.47 17.01 9.26
N LEU A 55 -2.33 16.44 9.66
CA LEU A 55 -1.44 17.05 10.67
C LEU A 55 -0.58 18.19 10.11
N ILE A 56 -0.33 18.19 8.80
CA ILE A 56 0.61 19.13 8.16
C ILE A 56 0.23 20.60 8.30
N PRO A 57 -1.05 21.02 8.13
CA PRO A 57 -1.41 22.43 8.27
C PRO A 57 -1.06 22.99 9.65
N ASN A 58 -1.28 22.20 10.71
CA ASN A 58 -0.92 22.58 12.07
C ASN A 58 0.60 22.68 12.22
N LEU A 59 1.36 21.70 11.70
CA LEU A 59 2.82 21.74 11.69
C LEU A 59 3.37 22.99 10.98
N VAL A 60 2.85 23.28 9.78
CA VAL A 60 3.24 24.43 8.97
C VAL A 60 2.95 25.74 9.72
N ASN A 61 1.80 25.84 10.39
CA ASN A 61 1.45 27.03 11.16
C ASN A 61 2.36 27.22 12.39
N THR A 62 2.68 26.15 13.11
CA THR A 62 3.63 26.20 14.23
C THR A 62 5.02 26.63 13.75
N VAL A 63 5.54 26.02 12.68
CA VAL A 63 6.87 26.39 12.15
C VAL A 63 6.89 27.83 11.63
N LYS A 64 5.81 28.31 10.97
CA LYS A 64 5.69 29.70 10.51
C LYS A 64 5.85 30.73 11.63
N GLY A 65 5.42 30.42 12.84
CA GLY A 65 5.55 31.31 14.00
C GLY A 65 7.00 31.59 14.41
N TYR A 66 7.91 30.65 14.14
CA TYR A 66 9.32 30.73 14.55
C TYR A 66 10.29 30.92 13.37
N ALA A 67 9.95 30.40 12.19
CA ALA A 67 10.81 30.33 11.01
C ALA A 67 10.12 30.89 9.76
N SER A 68 9.52 32.07 9.85
CA SER A 68 8.80 32.71 8.74
C SER A 68 9.68 32.95 7.49
N HIS A 69 10.99 33.13 7.68
CA HIS A 69 11.96 33.28 6.60
C HIS A 69 12.19 32.00 5.78
N GLU A 70 11.75 30.82 6.26
CA GLU A 70 11.87 29.52 5.59
C GLU A 70 10.70 29.26 4.62
N SER A 71 10.30 30.30 3.88
CA SER A 71 9.12 30.27 3.01
C SER A 71 9.21 29.19 1.92
N ALA A 72 10.40 29.02 1.30
CA ALA A 72 10.62 27.98 0.29
C ALA A 72 10.37 26.56 0.83
N THR A 73 10.79 26.29 2.06
CA THR A 73 10.60 24.99 2.73
C THR A 73 9.13 24.76 3.05
N LEU A 74 8.45 25.76 3.60
CA LEU A 74 7.03 25.69 3.95
C LEU A 74 6.13 25.55 2.73
N GLU A 75 6.46 26.23 1.63
CA GLU A 75 5.79 26.08 0.34
C GLU A 75 5.98 24.68 -0.24
N ALA A 76 7.19 24.13 -0.17
CA ALA A 76 7.47 22.78 -0.63
C ALA A 76 6.63 21.73 0.11
N VAL A 77 6.50 21.85 1.43
CA VAL A 77 5.66 20.97 2.26
C VAL A 77 4.19 21.13 1.91
N THR A 78 3.72 22.37 1.77
CA THR A 78 2.32 22.66 1.42
C THR A 78 1.96 22.10 0.03
N ARG A 79 2.86 22.23 -0.94
CA ARG A 79 2.70 21.70 -2.30
C ARG A 79 2.69 20.18 -2.32
N ALA A 80 3.64 19.55 -1.62
CA ALA A 80 3.71 18.09 -1.52
C ALA A 80 2.46 17.51 -0.84
N ARG A 81 1.95 18.17 0.22
CA ARG A 81 0.65 17.83 0.81
C ARG A 81 -0.47 17.92 -0.21
N ALA A 82 -0.58 19.03 -0.93
CA ALA A 82 -1.65 19.24 -1.90
C ALA A 82 -1.65 18.14 -2.98
N GLN A 83 -0.47 17.77 -3.49
CA GLN A 83 -0.30 16.66 -4.43
C GLN A 83 -0.73 15.33 -3.81
N ALA A 84 -0.28 15.03 -2.59
CA ALA A 84 -0.63 13.79 -1.88
C ALA A 84 -2.14 13.67 -1.60
N THR A 85 -2.85 14.77 -1.31
CA THR A 85 -4.30 14.78 -1.06
C THR A 85 -5.15 14.88 -2.32
N SER A 86 -4.59 15.40 -3.42
CA SER A 86 -5.30 15.55 -4.70
C SER A 86 -5.52 14.22 -5.42
N PHE A 87 -4.77 13.19 -5.04
CA PHE A 87 -4.91 11.86 -5.58
C PHE A 87 -6.19 11.21 -5.02
N GLN A 88 -7.19 11.01 -5.87
CA GLN A 88 -8.39 10.26 -5.49
C GLN A 88 -8.00 8.81 -5.27
N ILE A 89 -8.04 8.37 -4.00
CA ILE A 89 -7.71 7.00 -3.66
C ILE A 89 -8.96 6.14 -3.85
N THR A 90 -9.28 5.85 -5.11
CA THR A 90 -10.36 4.91 -5.46
C THR A 90 -9.85 3.47 -5.36
N PRO A 91 -10.73 2.48 -5.19
CA PRO A 91 -10.35 1.06 -5.26
C PRO A 91 -9.69 0.67 -6.59
N GLU A 92 -9.86 1.47 -7.65
CA GLU A 92 -9.29 1.23 -8.99
C GLU A 92 -7.75 1.32 -8.99
N VAL A 93 -7.17 2.06 -8.03
CA VAL A 93 -5.72 2.11 -7.81
C VAL A 93 -5.14 0.71 -7.57
N LEU A 94 -5.93 -0.19 -6.97
CA LEU A 94 -5.53 -1.58 -6.71
C LEU A 94 -5.45 -2.45 -7.96
N ASN A 95 -6.00 -1.99 -9.08
CA ASN A 95 -5.98 -2.72 -10.34
C ASN A 95 -5.17 -1.97 -11.42
N ASN A 96 -4.56 -0.83 -11.07
CA ASN A 96 -3.78 0.00 -11.99
C ASN A 96 -2.36 0.23 -11.42
N PRO A 97 -1.33 -0.47 -11.95
CA PRO A 97 0.05 -0.31 -11.50
C PRO A 97 0.60 1.12 -11.62
N GLU A 98 0.21 1.87 -12.67
CA GLU A 98 0.65 3.25 -12.86
C GLU A 98 0.05 4.19 -11.81
N ALA A 99 -1.24 4.01 -11.49
CA ALA A 99 -1.89 4.75 -10.41
C ALA A 99 -1.25 4.43 -9.06
N PHE A 100 -0.93 3.15 -8.80
CA PHE A 100 -0.24 2.73 -7.59
C PHE A 100 1.19 3.31 -7.48
N GLN A 101 1.92 3.36 -8.60
CA GLN A 101 3.24 3.98 -8.65
C GLN A 101 3.16 5.49 -8.40
N LYS A 102 2.19 6.18 -9.01
CA LYS A 102 1.96 7.61 -8.79
C LYS A 102 1.59 7.90 -7.34
N PHE A 103 0.77 7.05 -6.71
CA PHE A 103 0.47 7.13 -5.28
C PHE A 103 1.75 7.06 -4.44
N GLN A 104 2.61 6.07 -4.68
CA GLN A 104 3.88 5.94 -3.96
C GLN A 104 4.77 7.17 -4.16
N GLN A 105 4.88 7.67 -5.40
CA GLN A 105 5.69 8.84 -5.71
C GLN A 105 5.24 10.08 -4.91
N VAL A 106 3.95 10.43 -4.94
CA VAL A 106 3.47 11.64 -4.23
C VAL A 106 3.60 11.49 -2.71
N GLN A 107 3.43 10.27 -2.18
CA GLN A 107 3.64 10.03 -0.75
C GLN A 107 5.12 10.11 -0.35
N GLY A 108 6.04 9.68 -1.22
CA GLY A 108 7.48 9.80 -1.04
C GLY A 108 7.97 11.26 -1.13
N GLU A 109 7.44 12.04 -2.08
CA GLU A 109 7.71 13.48 -2.18
C GLU A 109 7.31 14.23 -0.91
N LEU A 110 6.15 13.87 -0.33
CA LEU A 110 5.71 14.41 0.96
C LEU A 110 6.65 14.01 2.10
N SER A 111 7.03 12.73 2.21
CA SER A 111 8.01 12.28 3.22
C SER A 111 9.32 13.07 3.12
N GLY A 112 9.85 13.25 1.90
CA GLY A 112 11.07 14.00 1.67
C GLY A 112 10.94 15.49 2.02
N ALA A 113 9.79 16.11 1.77
CA ALA A 113 9.52 17.49 2.18
C ALA A 113 9.48 17.63 3.71
N LEU A 114 8.85 16.67 4.41
CA LEU A 114 8.84 16.64 5.87
C LEU A 114 10.24 16.44 6.45
N SER A 115 11.08 15.57 5.88
CA SER A 115 12.48 15.41 6.32
C SER A 115 13.27 16.71 6.21
N ARG A 116 13.10 17.47 5.11
CA ARG A 116 13.74 18.79 4.96
C ARG A 116 13.23 19.80 6.00
N LEU A 117 11.92 19.80 6.28
CA LEU A 117 11.34 20.66 7.32
C LEU A 117 11.92 20.34 8.71
N MET A 118 12.09 19.06 9.04
CA MET A 118 12.71 18.65 10.31
C MET A 118 14.17 19.10 10.40
N MET A 119 14.94 19.00 9.32
CA MET A 119 16.31 19.55 9.28
C MET A 119 16.34 21.06 9.49
N VAL A 120 15.38 21.80 8.92
CA VAL A 120 15.26 23.25 9.15
C VAL A 120 14.95 23.52 10.62
N SER A 121 14.07 22.74 11.25
CA SER A 121 13.70 22.93 12.66
C SER A 121 14.88 22.83 13.63
N GLU A 122 15.93 22.06 13.30
CA GLU A 122 17.15 21.96 14.10
C GLU A 122 17.93 23.28 14.20
N LYS A 123 17.73 24.21 13.25
CA LYS A 123 18.36 25.54 13.26
C LYS A 123 17.64 26.53 14.18
N TYR A 124 16.47 26.17 14.71
CA TYR A 124 15.61 27.05 15.51
C TYR A 124 15.37 26.44 16.90
N PRO A 125 16.23 26.73 17.90
CA PRO A 125 16.12 26.14 19.24
C PRO A 125 14.78 26.37 19.92
N ASP A 126 14.18 27.56 19.75
CA ASP A 126 12.89 27.90 20.35
C ASP A 126 11.74 27.06 19.76
N LEU A 127 11.74 26.84 18.44
CA LEU A 127 10.80 25.93 17.76
C LEU A 127 10.99 24.49 18.23
N LYS A 128 12.24 24.06 18.39
CA LYS A 128 12.56 22.72 18.88
C LYS A 128 12.09 22.50 20.32
N ALA A 129 12.12 23.56 21.13
CA ALA A 129 11.62 23.55 22.50
C ALA A 129 10.09 23.69 22.60
N ASP A 130 9.42 24.16 21.54
CA ASP A 130 7.98 24.36 21.51
C ASP A 130 7.22 23.04 21.72
N THR A 131 6.33 23.02 22.72
CA THR A 131 5.57 21.82 23.09
C THR A 131 4.64 21.37 21.96
N SER A 132 3.98 22.31 21.27
CA SER A 132 3.05 21.98 20.18
C SER A 132 3.78 21.37 18.97
N PHE A 133 4.98 21.87 18.66
CA PHE A 133 5.84 21.29 17.64
C PHE A 133 6.26 19.86 17.97
N ARG A 134 6.72 19.62 19.21
CA ARG A 134 7.13 18.28 19.68
C ARG A 134 5.95 17.30 19.69
N ASP A 135 4.77 17.74 20.09
CA ASP A 135 3.55 16.92 20.05
C ASP A 135 3.19 16.52 18.62
N LEU A 136 3.25 17.46 17.67
CA LEU A 136 3.00 17.19 16.25
C LEU A 136 4.06 16.24 15.66
N GLN A 137 5.33 16.39 16.03
CA GLN A 137 6.39 15.48 15.63
C GLN A 137 6.11 14.05 16.12
N SER A 138 5.74 13.90 17.39
CA SER A 138 5.36 12.60 17.97
C SER A 138 4.14 11.99 17.27
N GLN A 139 3.13 12.80 16.93
CA GLN A 139 1.96 12.33 16.17
C GLN A 139 2.32 11.89 14.74
N LEU A 140 3.22 12.61 14.08
CA LEU A 140 3.70 12.26 12.74
C LEU A 140 4.52 10.98 12.78
N GLU A 141 5.46 10.84 13.71
CA GLU A 141 6.22 9.61 13.93
C GLU A 141 5.30 8.41 14.20
N GLY A 142 4.34 8.59 15.11
CA GLY A 142 3.33 7.58 15.39
C GLY A 142 2.49 7.22 14.15
N THR A 143 2.24 8.18 13.26
CA THR A 143 1.54 7.95 11.99
C THR A 143 2.43 7.19 11.00
N GLU A 144 3.72 7.52 10.87
CA GLU A 144 4.67 6.79 10.01
C GLU A 144 4.85 5.32 10.44
N ASN A 145 4.90 5.08 11.75
CA ASN A 145 4.92 3.72 12.29
C ASN A 145 3.66 2.94 11.91
N ARG A 146 2.48 3.58 11.97
CA ARG A 146 1.21 2.97 11.55
C ARG A 146 1.11 2.77 10.04
N ILE A 147 1.63 3.70 9.24
CA ILE A 147 1.76 3.54 7.79
C ILE A 147 2.59 2.29 7.49
N THR A 148 3.73 2.12 8.16
CA THR A 148 4.61 0.95 7.99
C THR A 148 3.87 -0.35 8.26
N VAL A 149 3.15 -0.43 9.38
CA VAL A 149 2.34 -1.61 9.74
C VAL A 149 1.18 -1.83 8.75
N ALA A 150 0.48 -0.77 8.34
CA ALA A 150 -0.60 -0.87 7.36
C ALA A 150 -0.09 -1.37 6.00
N ARG A 151 1.06 -0.87 5.53
CA ARG A 151 1.74 -1.35 4.32
C ARG A 151 2.09 -2.82 4.44
N GLN A 152 2.65 -3.28 5.57
CA GLN A 152 2.96 -4.70 5.78
C GLN A 152 1.71 -5.59 5.70
N ARG A 153 0.60 -5.19 6.32
CA ARG A 153 -0.67 -5.92 6.24
C ARG A 153 -1.21 -5.99 4.81
N TYR A 154 -1.11 -4.88 4.07
CA TYR A 154 -1.48 -4.84 2.65
C TYR A 154 -0.57 -5.73 1.79
N ILE A 155 0.75 -5.73 2.02
CA ILE A 155 1.68 -6.61 1.31
C ILE A 155 1.29 -8.08 1.54
N ALA A 156 0.99 -8.45 2.79
CA ALA A 156 0.57 -9.81 3.13
C ALA A 156 -0.75 -10.22 2.44
N SER A 157 -1.76 -9.33 2.41
CA SER A 157 -3.03 -9.63 1.73
C SER A 157 -2.87 -9.72 0.20
N VAL A 158 -2.07 -8.84 -0.40
CA VAL A 158 -1.74 -8.89 -1.83
C VAL A 158 -0.95 -10.16 -2.16
N GLN A 159 0.00 -10.57 -1.31
CA GLN A 159 0.74 -11.82 -1.50
C GLN A 159 -0.22 -13.01 -1.51
N ASP A 160 -1.12 -13.09 -0.53
CA ASP A 160 -2.09 -14.16 -0.42
C ASP A 160 -3.05 -14.23 -1.63
N TYR A 161 -3.52 -13.06 -2.09
CA TYR A 161 -4.31 -12.92 -3.31
C TYR A 161 -3.52 -13.35 -4.56
N ASN A 162 -2.31 -12.80 -4.77
CA ASN A 162 -1.49 -13.05 -5.95
C ASN A 162 -1.02 -14.51 -6.05
N VAL A 163 -0.74 -15.18 -4.92
CA VAL A 163 -0.46 -16.63 -4.89
C VAL A 163 -1.69 -17.40 -5.39
N THR A 164 -2.89 -17.02 -4.92
CA THR A 164 -4.15 -17.66 -5.33
C THR A 164 -4.41 -17.50 -6.83
N VAL A 165 -4.12 -16.31 -7.39
CA VAL A 165 -4.21 -16.05 -8.85
C VAL A 165 -3.27 -16.97 -9.63
N ARG A 166 -2.10 -17.30 -9.10
CA ARG A 166 -1.04 -18.06 -9.80
C ARG A 166 -1.08 -19.57 -9.55
N GLN A 167 -1.80 -20.02 -8.52
CA GLN A 167 -1.78 -21.42 -8.09
C GLN A 167 -2.73 -22.30 -8.90
N PHE A 168 -2.23 -23.45 -9.40
CA PHE A 168 -3.10 -24.47 -10.01
C PHE A 168 -3.93 -25.21 -8.93
N PRO A 169 -5.24 -25.49 -9.16
CA PRO A 169 -6.02 -25.22 -10.38
C PRO A 169 -6.71 -23.84 -10.44
N LYS A 170 -6.60 -23.01 -9.40
CA LYS A 170 -7.30 -21.71 -9.26
C LYS A 170 -6.91 -20.70 -10.34
N ASN A 171 -5.70 -20.79 -10.89
CA ASN A 171 -5.24 -19.96 -11.99
C ASN A 171 -6.11 -20.08 -13.25
N LEU A 172 -6.73 -21.24 -13.49
CA LEU A 172 -7.67 -21.43 -14.60
C LEU A 172 -8.93 -20.58 -14.39
N THR A 173 -9.46 -20.56 -13.16
CA THR A 173 -10.56 -19.67 -12.77
C THR A 173 -10.16 -18.22 -12.91
N ALA A 174 -8.93 -17.86 -12.49
CA ALA A 174 -8.43 -16.50 -12.67
C ALA A 174 -8.39 -16.08 -14.14
N MET A 175 -7.94 -16.94 -15.05
CA MET A 175 -7.95 -16.67 -16.50
C MET A 175 -9.38 -16.53 -17.06
N VAL A 176 -10.30 -17.40 -16.65
CA VAL A 176 -11.69 -17.39 -17.14
C VAL A 176 -12.46 -16.15 -16.66
N PHE A 177 -12.23 -15.71 -15.42
CA PHE A 177 -12.93 -14.59 -14.82
C PHE A 177 -12.15 -13.26 -14.89
N GLY A 178 -10.93 -13.25 -15.44
CA GLY A 178 -10.09 -12.05 -15.56
C GLY A 178 -9.56 -11.51 -14.22
N TYR A 179 -9.21 -12.39 -13.28
CA TYR A 179 -8.59 -11.99 -12.02
C TYR A 179 -7.09 -11.78 -12.21
N ASP A 180 -6.68 -10.51 -12.33
CA ASP A 180 -5.29 -10.10 -12.47
C ASP A 180 -4.59 -9.95 -11.11
N THR A 181 -3.25 -10.07 -11.11
CA THR A 181 -2.47 -9.80 -9.90
C THR A 181 -2.51 -8.32 -9.52
N LYS A 182 -2.53 -8.05 -8.23
CA LYS A 182 -2.54 -6.70 -7.67
C LYS A 182 -1.11 -6.19 -7.44
N PRO A 183 -0.85 -4.88 -7.63
CA PRO A 183 0.43 -4.28 -7.30
C PRO A 183 0.65 -4.36 -5.79
N SER A 184 1.91 -4.39 -5.37
CA SER A 184 2.28 -4.40 -3.96
C SER A 184 3.31 -3.30 -3.69
N PHE A 185 3.44 -2.93 -2.42
CA PHE A 185 4.52 -2.05 -2.01
C PHE A 185 5.86 -2.79 -2.16
N THR A 186 6.77 -2.18 -2.90
CA THR A 186 8.15 -2.65 -3.05
C THR A 186 9.09 -1.63 -2.45
N VAL A 187 10.37 -1.99 -2.36
CA VAL A 187 11.37 -1.01 -1.95
C VAL A 187 11.56 -0.05 -3.13
N GLU A 188 11.32 1.24 -2.89
CA GLU A 188 11.34 2.31 -3.92
C GLU A 188 12.63 2.30 -4.75
N ASN A 189 13.71 1.70 -4.22
CA ASN A 189 15.00 1.68 -4.85
C ASN A 189 15.77 0.37 -4.58
N GLU A 190 15.19 -0.79 -4.92
CA GLU A 190 15.90 -2.09 -4.90
C GLU A 190 17.27 -2.01 -5.59
N LYS A 191 17.39 -1.20 -6.66
CA LYS A 191 18.65 -0.94 -7.38
C LYS A 191 19.66 -0.12 -6.57
N ALA A 192 19.24 0.90 -5.82
CA ALA A 192 20.15 1.69 -5.00
C ALA A 192 20.66 0.89 -3.78
N ILE A 193 19.82 0.00 -3.23
CA ILE A 193 20.21 -0.88 -2.11
C ILE A 193 21.17 -1.98 -2.58
N SER A 194 21.04 -2.41 -3.83
CA SER A 194 21.96 -3.39 -4.46
C SER A 194 23.32 -2.79 -4.82
N THR A 195 23.48 -1.46 -4.73
CA THR A 195 24.76 -0.79 -4.98
C THR A 195 25.44 -0.54 -3.63
N ALA A 196 26.47 -1.32 -3.31
CA ALA A 196 27.22 -1.12 -2.08
C ALA A 196 27.77 0.32 -2.01
N PRO A 197 27.68 1.01 -0.87
CA PRO A 197 28.21 2.36 -0.74
C PRO A 197 29.72 2.35 -1.00
N THR A 198 30.16 3.07 -2.01
CA THR A 198 31.58 3.25 -2.30
C THR A 198 32.17 4.14 -1.22
N VAL A 199 32.94 3.56 -0.30
CA VAL A 199 33.70 4.32 0.68
C VAL A 199 35.02 4.73 0.03
N ASP A 200 35.09 5.97 -0.44
CA ASP A 200 36.33 6.59 -0.89
C ASP A 200 36.99 7.30 0.29
N PHE A 201 38.18 6.84 0.66
CA PHE A 201 39.00 7.43 1.72
C PHE A 201 39.99 8.47 1.20
N GLY A 202 39.86 8.94 -0.05
CA GLY A 202 40.57 10.10 -0.59
C GLY A 202 42.05 10.17 -0.18
N LYS A 203 42.91 9.41 -0.85
CA LYS A 203 44.35 9.71 -0.88
C LYS A 203 44.67 10.65 -2.03
#